data_AF-A0A965PM43-F1
#
_entry.id   AF-A0A965PM43-F1
#
_cell.length_a   1.000
_cell.length_b   1.000
_cell.length_c   1.000
_cell.angle_alpha   90.00
_cell.angle_beta   90.00
_cell.angle_gamma   90.00
#
_symmetry.space_group_name_H-M   'P 1'
#
loop_
_entity.id
_entity.type
_entity.pdbx_description
1 polymer ?
#
loop_
_entity_poly.entity_id
_entity_poly.type
_entity_poly.pdbx_seq_one_letter_code
_entity_poly.pdbx_strand_id
1 'polypeptide(L)'
;MIVKLGSTGTATTPTGWTLLTSRSSTGNSYIYYKVSDGTESTSINLTVTSSHVSAITYRISNYEGLPEASFAATNVNDPPSLTTSWSSTKNLFIAACTTRQSNNAFTAAPTNYSNLKTIGDPSSGTTAHVRLATATREVNSNIEDPAAFTTTGTLDNPHSATIAIKGATTDIANGDTIVISGVVGMTQVNGKRFTVSNKTTTTFELKDIDGNNVNTSSYTTYTSGGVFNRVYTLPTPFNTADLPNLKFAQSADVMYICHPSYHVHKLSRTGHTDWFLDDVEFTAGPLMDHNIELTTLTASATTGNGITITASDIVGINNDTGFQSTDVNRLVHLGTGKGLAKITSVASTLLVTADVITALSTTSATADWSLGAWSVTTGYPSCVSFYEQRLVFAGTTEQPQTLFFSKSGDYENFDENYHGTVADDDSITYTIASNQVNAIRFLSATRTLIVGTVGGEFSVSGGGTDDP
;
A
#
# COMPACT_ATOMS: atom_id res chain seq x y z
N MET A 1 -5.60 -7.34 -14.74
CA MET A 1 -6.85 -6.57 -14.94
C MET A 1 -7.64 -7.18 -16.10
N ILE A 2 -8.94 -7.38 -15.92
CA ILE A 2 -9.85 -7.90 -16.94
C ILE A 2 -10.95 -6.86 -17.15
N VAL A 3 -11.19 -6.48 -18.41
CA VAL A 3 -12.16 -5.44 -18.80
C VAL A 3 -13.14 -6.02 -19.80
N LYS A 4 -14.44 -5.80 -19.58
CA LYS A 4 -15.52 -6.07 -20.52
C LYS A 4 -16.20 -4.77 -20.94
N LEU A 5 -16.36 -4.58 -22.23
CA LEU A 5 -17.05 -3.46 -22.86
C LEU A 5 -18.29 -3.96 -23.63
N GLY A 6 -19.19 -3.04 -23.95
CA GLY A 6 -20.29 -3.25 -24.88
C GLY A 6 -19.84 -3.61 -26.30
N SER A 7 -20.80 -3.90 -27.18
CA SER A 7 -20.57 -4.41 -28.55
C SER A 7 -19.72 -3.51 -29.45
N THR A 8 -19.65 -2.21 -29.17
CA THR A 8 -18.91 -1.23 -29.96
C THR A 8 -17.74 -0.59 -29.21
N GLY A 9 -17.54 -0.93 -27.93
CA GLY A 9 -16.56 -0.24 -27.08
C GLY A 9 -15.14 -0.74 -27.32
N THR A 10 -14.17 0.14 -27.45
CA THR A 10 -12.74 -0.20 -27.53
C THR A 10 -11.98 0.27 -26.28
N ALA A 11 -10.84 -0.36 -25.98
CA ALA A 11 -9.91 0.07 -24.94
C ALA A 11 -8.50 0.20 -25.50
N THR A 12 -7.76 1.20 -25.04
CA THR A 12 -6.32 1.35 -25.29
C THR A 12 -5.52 0.72 -24.16
N THR A 13 -4.39 0.09 -24.47
CA THR A 13 -3.48 -0.45 -23.45
C THR A 13 -2.93 0.68 -22.57
N PRO A 14 -3.12 0.63 -21.24
CA PRO A 14 -2.56 1.64 -20.34
C PRO A 14 -1.03 1.65 -20.37
N THR A 15 -0.42 2.80 -20.04
CA THR A 15 1.04 2.93 -19.97
C THR A 15 1.62 1.98 -18.92
N GLY A 16 2.66 1.23 -19.29
CA GLY A 16 3.30 0.24 -18.42
C GLY A 16 2.55 -1.09 -18.28
N TRP A 17 1.36 -1.22 -18.90
CA TRP A 17 0.63 -2.47 -18.95
C TRP A 17 0.86 -3.18 -20.29
N THR A 18 0.77 -4.50 -20.27
CA THR A 18 0.85 -5.34 -21.46
C THR A 18 -0.51 -6.01 -21.68
N LEU A 19 -1.03 -5.91 -22.90
CA LEU A 19 -2.24 -6.65 -23.33
C LEU A 19 -1.87 -8.12 -23.57
N LEU A 20 -2.46 -9.02 -22.80
CA LEU A 20 -2.28 -10.47 -22.98
C LEU A 20 -3.14 -11.02 -24.11
N THR A 21 -4.43 -10.67 -24.09
CA THR A 21 -5.38 -11.13 -25.10
C THR A 21 -6.58 -10.20 -25.17
N SER A 22 -7.23 -10.19 -26.33
CA SER A 22 -8.49 -9.46 -26.55
C SER A 22 -9.45 -10.29 -27.40
N ARG A 23 -10.74 -10.04 -27.24
CA ARG A 23 -11.80 -10.70 -28.01
C ARG A 23 -12.83 -9.67 -28.47
N SER A 24 -13.30 -9.79 -29.71
CA SER A 24 -14.23 -8.84 -30.34
C SER A 24 -15.64 -9.39 -30.65
N SER A 25 -15.94 -10.66 -30.36
CA SER A 25 -17.26 -11.24 -30.64
C SER A 25 -18.22 -11.11 -29.46
N THR A 26 -19.38 -10.44 -29.68
CA THR A 26 -20.42 -10.15 -28.68
C THR A 26 -19.97 -9.32 -27.46
N GLY A 27 -19.28 -8.21 -27.77
CA GLY A 27 -18.80 -7.21 -26.81
C GLY A 27 -17.34 -7.43 -26.43
N ASN A 28 -16.58 -6.35 -26.45
CA ASN A 28 -15.13 -6.42 -26.48
C ASN A 28 -14.57 -6.67 -25.09
N SER A 29 -13.69 -7.66 -24.97
CA SER A 29 -13.06 -8.04 -23.71
C SER A 29 -11.55 -7.96 -23.84
N TYR A 30 -10.89 -7.47 -22.78
CA TYR A 30 -9.45 -7.24 -22.76
C TYR A 30 -8.86 -7.75 -21.44
N ILE A 31 -7.68 -8.37 -21.52
CA ILE A 31 -6.95 -8.83 -20.35
C ILE A 31 -5.55 -8.22 -20.39
N TYR A 32 -5.23 -7.51 -19.32
CA TYR A 32 -3.96 -6.81 -19.16
C TYR A 32 -3.23 -7.32 -17.93
N TYR A 33 -1.90 -7.29 -17.98
CA TYR A 33 -1.05 -7.46 -16.81
C TYR A 33 0.02 -6.36 -16.74
N LYS A 34 0.57 -6.19 -15.53
CA LYS A 34 1.77 -5.41 -15.24
C LYS A 34 2.55 -6.16 -14.18
N VAL A 35 3.88 -6.25 -14.33
CA VAL A 35 4.75 -6.71 -13.25
C VAL A 35 4.90 -5.56 -12.26
N SER A 36 4.59 -5.81 -10.98
CA SER A 36 4.64 -4.76 -9.95
C SER A 36 6.06 -4.21 -9.84
N ASP A 37 6.21 -2.91 -9.99
CA ASP A 37 7.48 -2.18 -9.87
C ASP A 37 7.46 -1.17 -8.70
N GLY A 38 6.37 -1.17 -7.92
CA GLY A 38 6.18 -0.25 -6.79
C GLY A 38 5.71 1.14 -7.22
N THR A 39 5.52 1.39 -8.51
CA THR A 39 5.03 2.67 -9.06
C THR A 39 3.56 2.60 -9.49
N GLU A 40 2.85 1.55 -9.07
CA GLU A 40 1.42 1.42 -9.36
C GLU A 40 0.61 2.52 -8.65
N SER A 41 0.03 3.45 -9.42
CA SER A 41 -0.96 4.39 -8.91
C SER A 41 -2.19 3.66 -8.34
N THR A 42 -2.87 4.28 -7.37
CA THR A 42 -4.15 3.82 -6.82
C THR A 42 -5.29 3.82 -7.86
N SER A 43 -5.08 4.44 -9.01
CA SER A 43 -6.03 4.51 -10.12
C SER A 43 -5.38 4.16 -11.47
N ILE A 44 -6.11 3.42 -12.30
CA ILE A 44 -5.74 3.11 -13.70
C ILE A 44 -6.71 3.84 -14.61
N ASN A 45 -6.19 4.74 -15.44
CA ASN A 45 -7.00 5.46 -16.43
C ASN A 45 -7.20 4.59 -17.68
N LEU A 46 -8.46 4.25 -17.97
CA LEU A 46 -8.87 3.56 -19.20
C LEU A 46 -9.71 4.51 -20.05
N THR A 47 -9.31 4.70 -21.31
CA THR A 47 -10.17 5.38 -22.28
C THR A 47 -11.07 4.34 -22.92
N VAL A 48 -12.39 4.49 -22.76
CA VAL A 48 -13.42 3.55 -23.22
C VAL A 48 -14.52 4.27 -23.98
N THR A 49 -15.04 3.64 -25.04
CA THR A 49 -16.06 4.24 -25.93
C THR A 49 -17.44 3.56 -25.80
N SER A 50 -17.77 2.98 -24.64
CA SER A 50 -18.91 2.06 -24.49
C SER A 50 -20.03 2.53 -23.56
N SER A 51 -21.25 2.07 -23.83
CA SER A 51 -22.44 2.29 -22.97
C SER A 51 -22.48 1.42 -21.70
N HIS A 52 -21.63 0.37 -21.62
CA HIS A 52 -21.54 -0.52 -20.45
C HIS A 52 -20.09 -0.97 -20.26
N VAL A 53 -19.56 -0.84 -19.05
CA VAL A 53 -18.18 -1.21 -18.68
C VAL A 53 -18.20 -1.99 -17.38
N SER A 54 -17.52 -3.13 -17.36
CA SER A 54 -17.28 -3.91 -16.15
C SER A 54 -15.81 -4.31 -16.12
N ALA A 55 -15.14 -4.13 -14.97
CA ALA A 55 -13.73 -4.46 -14.81
C ALA A 55 -13.47 -5.12 -13.46
N ILE A 56 -12.52 -6.05 -13.44
CA ILE A 56 -11.94 -6.59 -12.20
C ILE A 56 -10.42 -6.46 -12.28
N THR A 57 -9.86 -5.90 -11.22
CA THR A 57 -8.41 -5.85 -11.00
C THR A 57 -8.11 -6.59 -9.71
N TYR A 58 -7.09 -7.45 -9.75
CA TYR A 58 -6.63 -8.23 -8.62
C TYR A 58 -5.10 -8.26 -8.66
N ARG A 59 -4.47 -8.27 -7.48
CA ARG A 59 -3.02 -8.36 -7.30
C ARG A 59 -2.65 -9.77 -6.88
N ILE A 60 -1.53 -10.28 -7.37
CA ILE A 60 -1.00 -11.59 -7.01
C ILE A 60 0.43 -11.40 -6.50
N SER A 61 0.73 -12.00 -5.35
CA SER A 61 2.05 -12.01 -4.71
C SER A 61 2.64 -13.43 -4.74
N ASN A 62 3.97 -13.54 -4.64
CA ASN A 62 4.71 -14.83 -4.60
C ASN A 62 4.72 -15.64 -5.92
N TYR A 63 4.51 -14.96 -7.05
CA TYR A 63 4.64 -15.51 -8.40
C TYR A 63 5.64 -14.68 -9.20
N GLU A 64 6.41 -15.32 -10.08
CA GLU A 64 7.44 -14.72 -10.92
C GLU A 64 7.25 -15.09 -12.40
N GLY A 65 7.96 -14.38 -13.28
CA GLY A 65 7.92 -14.61 -14.72
C GLY A 65 6.84 -13.82 -15.46
N LEU A 66 6.88 -13.91 -16.79
CA LEU A 66 5.90 -13.28 -17.66
C LEU A 66 4.63 -14.14 -17.67
N PRO A 67 3.46 -13.60 -17.30
CA PRO A 67 2.19 -14.31 -17.46
C PRO A 67 2.00 -14.71 -18.92
N GLU A 68 1.73 -15.98 -19.16
CA GLU A 68 1.34 -16.49 -20.47
C GLU A 68 -0.19 -16.65 -20.46
N ALA A 69 -0.85 -16.10 -21.48
CA ALA A 69 -2.28 -16.28 -21.68
C ALA A 69 -2.56 -17.04 -22.97
N SER A 70 -3.50 -17.96 -22.89
CA SER A 70 -4.02 -18.69 -24.05
C SER A 70 -5.53 -18.51 -24.13
N PHE A 71 -6.05 -18.48 -25.36
CA PHE A 71 -7.47 -18.26 -25.68
C PHE A 71 -8.09 -19.53 -26.27
N ALA A 72 -9.25 -19.95 -25.75
CA ALA A 72 -10.08 -20.99 -26.35
C ALA A 72 -11.32 -20.37 -27.03
N ALA A 73 -11.70 -20.90 -28.20
CA ALA A 73 -12.82 -20.42 -29.00
C ALA A 73 -14.21 -20.77 -28.39
N THR A 74 -15.28 -20.38 -29.07
CA THR A 74 -16.68 -20.43 -28.64
C THR A 74 -17.14 -21.80 -28.11
N ASN A 75 -17.92 -21.78 -27.01
CA ASN A 75 -18.67 -22.92 -26.46
C ASN A 75 -17.84 -24.12 -25.99
N VAL A 76 -16.52 -23.96 -25.82
CA VAL A 76 -15.71 -24.99 -25.20
C VAL A 76 -15.46 -24.58 -23.75
N ASN A 77 -16.02 -25.36 -22.82
CA ASN A 77 -15.59 -25.37 -21.42
C ASN A 77 -14.22 -26.07 -21.35
N ASP A 78 -13.24 -25.67 -22.14
CA ASP A 78 -11.91 -26.30 -22.18
C ASP A 78 -10.85 -25.19 -22.20
N PRO A 79 -9.93 -25.15 -21.23
CA PRO A 79 -8.79 -24.26 -21.31
C PRO A 79 -7.78 -24.79 -22.34
N PRO A 80 -6.97 -23.92 -22.96
CA PRO A 80 -5.95 -24.39 -23.90
C PRO A 80 -4.83 -25.14 -23.18
N SER A 81 -4.23 -26.12 -23.87
CA SER A 81 -2.97 -26.73 -23.49
C SER A 81 -1.89 -25.66 -23.30
N LEU A 82 -1.30 -25.58 -22.10
CA LEU A 82 -0.17 -24.69 -21.83
C LEU A 82 1.06 -25.17 -22.61
N THR A 83 1.83 -24.25 -23.20
CA THR A 83 3.06 -24.62 -23.89
C THR A 83 4.06 -25.23 -22.89
N THR A 84 4.79 -26.25 -23.34
CA THR A 84 5.43 -27.30 -22.51
C THR A 84 6.61 -26.88 -21.62
N SER A 85 6.86 -25.58 -21.40
CA SER A 85 8.03 -25.09 -20.65
C SER A 85 7.83 -24.93 -19.12
N TRP A 86 6.59 -25.09 -18.62
CA TRP A 86 6.20 -24.75 -17.24
C TRP A 86 6.03 -25.97 -16.30
N SER A 87 6.40 -27.16 -16.77
CA SER A 87 6.06 -28.47 -16.14
C SER A 87 6.78 -28.78 -14.82
N SER A 88 7.70 -27.94 -14.34
CA SER A 88 8.54 -28.22 -13.16
C SER A 88 8.31 -27.31 -11.94
N THR A 89 7.36 -26.36 -11.99
CA THR A 89 7.14 -25.42 -10.88
C THR A 89 5.66 -25.27 -10.51
N LYS A 90 5.38 -24.77 -9.30
CA LYS A 90 4.03 -24.32 -8.91
C LYS A 90 3.51 -23.32 -9.95
N ASN A 91 2.21 -23.30 -10.20
CA ASN A 91 1.60 -22.31 -11.08
C ASN A 91 0.22 -21.87 -10.53
N LEU A 92 -0.12 -20.61 -10.80
CA LEU A 92 -1.45 -20.07 -10.53
C LEU A 92 -2.27 -20.19 -11.80
N PHE A 93 -3.46 -20.75 -11.67
CA PHE A 93 -4.40 -20.89 -12.77
C PHE A 93 -5.55 -19.91 -12.57
N ILE A 94 -5.80 -19.09 -13.59
CA ILE A 94 -6.83 -18.06 -13.54
C ILE A 94 -7.75 -18.24 -14.73
N ALA A 95 -9.04 -18.44 -14.44
CA ALA A 95 -10.09 -18.30 -15.44
C ALA A 95 -10.80 -16.96 -15.24
N ALA A 96 -10.76 -16.14 -16.27
CA ALA A 96 -11.69 -15.04 -16.43
C ALA A 96 -12.92 -15.54 -17.18
N CYS A 97 -14.13 -15.12 -16.82
CA CYS A 97 -15.25 -15.20 -17.75
C CYS A 97 -15.97 -13.85 -17.87
N THR A 98 -16.36 -13.51 -19.09
CA THR A 98 -17.21 -12.35 -19.35
C THR A 98 -18.50 -12.84 -19.99
N THR A 99 -19.66 -12.56 -19.38
CA THR A 99 -20.96 -13.00 -19.88
C THR A 99 -21.91 -11.83 -20.09
N ARG A 100 -22.95 -12.04 -20.90
CA ARG A 100 -24.01 -11.06 -21.19
C ARG A 100 -25.31 -11.33 -20.42
N GLN A 101 -25.53 -12.54 -19.87
CA GLN A 101 -26.78 -12.93 -19.18
C GLN A 101 -26.56 -13.96 -18.03
N SER A 102 -27.37 -13.82 -16.96
CA SER A 102 -27.75 -14.72 -15.83
C SER A 102 -26.71 -15.61 -15.07
N ASN A 103 -27.22 -16.38 -14.09
CA ASN A 103 -26.62 -16.94 -12.86
C ASN A 103 -25.50 -17.98 -13.06
N ASN A 104 -24.40 -17.62 -13.71
CA ASN A 104 -23.29 -18.56 -13.87
C ASN A 104 -22.29 -18.44 -12.70
N ALA A 105 -21.99 -19.56 -12.03
CA ALA A 105 -20.99 -19.63 -10.97
C ALA A 105 -19.89 -20.63 -11.34
N PHE A 106 -18.64 -20.35 -10.94
CA PHE A 106 -17.61 -21.37 -10.89
C PHE A 106 -17.86 -22.23 -9.64
N THR A 107 -18.09 -23.52 -9.81
CA THR A 107 -18.52 -24.42 -8.72
C THR A 107 -17.46 -25.44 -8.32
N ALA A 108 -16.43 -25.65 -9.14
CA ALA A 108 -15.28 -26.48 -8.79
C ALA A 108 -14.00 -25.98 -9.48
N ALA A 109 -12.87 -26.21 -8.81
CA ALA A 109 -11.54 -26.04 -9.40
C ALA A 109 -11.26 -27.14 -10.45
N PRO A 110 -10.32 -26.90 -11.38
CA PRO A 110 -9.85 -27.92 -12.30
C PRO A 110 -9.21 -29.12 -11.59
N THR A 111 -9.09 -30.25 -12.28
CA THR A 111 -8.46 -31.45 -11.74
C THR A 111 -7.02 -31.16 -11.32
N ASN A 112 -6.63 -31.57 -10.11
CA ASN A 112 -5.32 -31.29 -9.48
C ASN A 112 -5.05 -29.83 -9.09
N TYR A 113 -6.08 -28.99 -9.11
CA TYR A 113 -6.06 -27.65 -8.52
C TYR A 113 -7.01 -27.58 -7.31
N SER A 114 -6.68 -26.72 -6.36
CA SER A 114 -7.47 -26.50 -5.15
C SER A 114 -7.66 -25.00 -4.85
N ASN A 115 -8.30 -24.67 -3.74
CA ASN A 115 -8.50 -23.29 -3.28
C ASN A 115 -9.23 -22.38 -4.27
N LEU A 116 -10.36 -22.87 -4.82
CA LEU A 116 -11.22 -22.06 -5.66
C LEU A 116 -11.63 -20.77 -4.94
N LYS A 117 -11.27 -19.63 -5.51
CA LYS A 117 -11.76 -18.31 -5.08
C LYS A 117 -12.51 -17.68 -6.24
N THR A 118 -13.70 -17.16 -5.97
CA THR A 118 -14.56 -16.52 -6.96
C THR A 118 -14.81 -15.06 -6.62
N ILE A 119 -14.84 -14.20 -7.63
CA ILE A 119 -15.22 -12.79 -7.50
C ILE A 119 -16.42 -12.53 -8.42
N GLY A 120 -17.51 -12.00 -7.85
CA GLY A 120 -18.78 -11.71 -8.54
C GLY A 120 -19.85 -12.78 -8.31
N ASP A 121 -20.67 -12.60 -7.28
CA ASP A 121 -21.78 -13.48 -6.89
C ASP A 121 -22.92 -13.54 -7.95
N PRO A 122 -23.79 -14.58 -7.92
CA PRO A 122 -24.93 -14.66 -8.84
C PRO A 122 -25.93 -13.52 -8.59
N SER A 123 -26.16 -12.69 -9.60
CA SER A 123 -27.26 -11.72 -9.63
C SER A 123 -28.24 -12.04 -10.76
N SER A 124 -29.53 -11.91 -10.49
CA SER A 124 -30.65 -12.24 -11.39
C SER A 124 -30.91 -11.23 -12.54
N GLY A 125 -29.93 -10.40 -12.90
CA GLY A 125 -30.06 -9.31 -13.88
C GLY A 125 -29.45 -9.57 -15.27
N THR A 126 -29.68 -8.64 -16.20
CA THR A 126 -29.20 -8.66 -17.60
C THR A 126 -27.98 -7.75 -17.87
N THR A 127 -27.25 -7.36 -16.82
CA THR A 127 -26.10 -6.45 -16.91
C THR A 127 -24.81 -7.17 -17.31
N ALA A 128 -23.80 -6.46 -17.81
CA ALA A 128 -22.49 -7.02 -18.14
C ALA A 128 -21.71 -7.37 -16.86
N HIS A 129 -21.18 -8.59 -16.76
CA HIS A 129 -20.38 -9.03 -15.60
C HIS A 129 -19.03 -9.58 -16.03
N VAL A 130 -17.99 -9.22 -15.28
CA VAL A 130 -16.70 -9.91 -15.27
C VAL A 130 -16.71 -10.82 -14.04
N ARG A 131 -16.25 -12.06 -14.19
CA ARG A 131 -16.04 -12.98 -13.07
C ARG A 131 -14.63 -13.54 -13.14
N LEU A 132 -14.06 -13.79 -11.98
CA LEU A 132 -12.74 -14.39 -11.82
C LEU A 132 -12.88 -15.67 -11.01
N ALA A 133 -12.22 -16.72 -11.45
CA ALA A 133 -11.88 -17.87 -10.61
C ALA A 133 -10.37 -18.09 -10.63
N THR A 134 -9.81 -18.39 -9.45
CA THR A 134 -8.43 -18.83 -9.33
C THR A 134 -8.37 -20.19 -8.67
N ALA A 135 -7.40 -21.01 -9.08
CA ALA A 135 -7.08 -22.26 -8.40
C ALA A 135 -5.56 -22.47 -8.40
N THR A 136 -5.04 -23.07 -7.33
CA THR A 136 -3.58 -23.31 -7.15
C THR A 136 -3.22 -24.76 -7.42
N ARG A 137 -2.12 -24.98 -8.14
CA ARG A 137 -1.54 -26.31 -8.34
C ARG A 137 -0.56 -26.64 -7.21
N GLU A 138 -0.80 -27.76 -6.55
CA GLU A 138 0.01 -28.19 -5.41
C GLU A 138 1.02 -29.31 -5.73
N VAL A 139 1.05 -29.85 -6.96
CA VAL A 139 1.87 -31.04 -7.31
C VAL A 139 2.81 -30.79 -8.49
N ASN A 140 4.02 -31.34 -8.46
CA ASN A 140 5.03 -31.27 -9.53
C ASN A 140 4.95 -32.52 -10.43
N SER A 141 3.96 -32.63 -11.32
CA SER A 141 3.87 -33.69 -12.35
C SER A 141 4.28 -33.18 -13.75
N ASN A 142 4.83 -34.08 -14.57
CA ASN A 142 5.30 -33.78 -15.92
C ASN A 142 4.11 -33.85 -16.88
N ILE A 143 3.81 -32.74 -17.57
CA ILE A 143 2.78 -32.61 -18.62
C ILE A 143 1.38 -33.02 -18.14
N GLU A 144 0.60 -32.03 -17.75
CA GLU A 144 -0.82 -32.23 -17.46
C GLU A 144 -1.63 -31.10 -18.08
N ASP A 145 -2.68 -31.48 -18.81
CA ASP A 145 -3.76 -30.58 -19.18
C ASP A 145 -4.60 -30.35 -17.91
N PRO A 146 -4.68 -29.11 -17.39
CA PRO A 146 -5.37 -28.82 -16.14
C PRO A 146 -6.87 -29.17 -16.15
N ALA A 147 -7.47 -29.44 -17.32
CA ALA A 147 -8.91 -29.53 -17.52
C ALA A 147 -9.63 -28.22 -17.11
N ALA A 148 -10.93 -28.14 -17.34
CA ALA A 148 -11.68 -26.91 -17.15
C ALA A 148 -12.22 -26.70 -15.73
N PHE A 149 -12.46 -25.43 -15.39
CA PHE A 149 -13.33 -25.11 -14.24
C PHE A 149 -14.75 -25.58 -14.51
N THR A 150 -15.39 -26.19 -13.52
CA THR A 150 -16.81 -26.53 -13.59
C THR A 150 -17.65 -25.28 -13.37
N THR A 151 -18.62 -25.03 -14.25
CA THR A 151 -19.55 -23.90 -14.18
C THR A 151 -21.00 -24.35 -14.21
N THR A 152 -21.90 -23.60 -13.59
CA THR A 152 -23.36 -23.77 -13.72
C THR A 152 -23.98 -22.66 -14.59
N GLY A 153 -25.16 -22.92 -15.19
CA GLY A 153 -25.96 -21.94 -15.95
C GLY A 153 -25.73 -21.89 -17.47
N THR A 154 -26.46 -21.01 -18.18
CA THR A 154 -26.34 -20.82 -19.64
C THR A 154 -25.22 -19.82 -19.92
N LEU A 155 -24.06 -20.34 -20.34
CA LEU A 155 -22.94 -19.54 -20.79
C LEU A 155 -23.12 -19.16 -22.26
N ASP A 156 -23.84 -18.08 -22.53
CA ASP A 156 -23.83 -17.49 -23.87
C ASP A 156 -22.42 -16.96 -24.16
N ASN A 157 -21.64 -17.71 -24.94
CA ASN A 157 -20.35 -17.30 -25.52
C ASN A 157 -19.34 -16.72 -24.51
N PRO A 158 -18.91 -17.45 -23.46
CA PRO A 158 -17.98 -16.93 -22.46
C PRO A 158 -16.62 -16.60 -23.10
N HIS A 159 -16.00 -15.49 -22.70
CA HIS A 159 -14.56 -15.30 -22.93
C HIS A 159 -13.81 -15.92 -21.76
N SER A 160 -13.31 -17.14 -21.94
CA SER A 160 -12.33 -17.74 -21.04
C SER A 160 -10.93 -17.40 -21.53
N ALA A 161 -10.12 -16.86 -20.62
CA ALA A 161 -8.69 -16.85 -20.79
C ALA A 161 -8.10 -17.59 -19.61
N THR A 162 -7.13 -18.43 -19.93
CA THR A 162 -6.29 -19.06 -18.94
C THR A 162 -5.02 -18.24 -18.83
N ILE A 163 -4.70 -17.82 -17.62
CA ILE A 163 -3.39 -17.23 -17.32
C ILE A 163 -2.64 -18.22 -16.45
N ALA A 164 -1.45 -18.62 -16.89
CA ALA A 164 -0.49 -19.35 -16.06
C ALA A 164 0.63 -18.40 -15.64
N ILE A 165 0.95 -18.43 -14.35
CA ILE A 165 2.05 -17.64 -13.77
C ILE A 165 2.90 -18.57 -12.92
N LYS A 166 4.23 -18.41 -12.97
CA LYS A 166 5.19 -19.30 -12.35
C LYS A 166 5.13 -18.99 -10.88
N GLY A 167 4.93 -19.98 -10.03
CA GLY A 167 5.21 -19.82 -8.62
C GLY A 167 6.66 -19.41 -8.50
N ALA A 168 6.92 -18.36 -7.71
CA ALA A 168 8.29 -17.98 -7.40
C ALA A 168 9.03 -19.24 -6.96
N THR A 169 10.11 -19.57 -7.64
CA THR A 169 10.91 -20.73 -7.25
C THR A 169 11.28 -20.56 -5.79
N THR A 170 11.07 -21.60 -4.98
CA THR A 170 11.56 -21.66 -3.60
C THR A 170 13.10 -21.71 -3.53
N ASP A 171 13.76 -21.46 -4.66
CA ASP A 171 15.20 -21.42 -4.78
C ASP A 171 15.71 -20.11 -4.20
N ILE A 172 16.57 -20.25 -3.22
CA ILE A 172 17.41 -19.18 -2.71
C ILE A 172 18.29 -18.63 -3.85
N ALA A 173 18.43 -17.32 -3.91
CA ALA A 173 19.33 -16.61 -4.82
C ALA A 173 20.61 -16.16 -4.08
N ASN A 174 21.66 -15.84 -4.84
CA ASN A 174 22.81 -15.15 -4.25
C ASN A 174 22.35 -13.82 -3.64
N GLY A 175 22.73 -13.56 -2.40
CA GLY A 175 22.30 -12.41 -1.61
C GLY A 175 21.12 -12.68 -0.68
N ASP A 176 20.37 -13.78 -0.86
CA ASP A 176 19.28 -14.13 0.05
C ASP A 176 19.83 -14.44 1.45
N THR A 177 19.12 -13.98 2.48
CA THR A 177 19.40 -14.38 3.87
C THR A 177 18.60 -15.62 4.21
N ILE A 178 19.25 -16.64 4.79
CA ILE A 178 18.64 -17.90 5.22
C ILE A 178 18.92 -18.17 6.69
N VAL A 179 18.06 -18.97 7.33
CA VAL A 179 18.29 -19.58 8.63
C VAL A 179 18.33 -21.09 8.47
N ILE A 180 19.38 -21.72 8.98
CA ILE A 180 19.56 -23.17 8.96
C ILE A 180 19.09 -23.78 10.28
N SER A 181 18.41 -24.93 10.24
CA SER A 181 17.99 -25.68 11.42
C SER A 181 18.03 -27.20 11.17
N GLY A 182 18.04 -28.00 12.23
CA GLY A 182 17.95 -29.47 12.14
C GLY A 182 19.19 -30.17 11.56
N VAL A 183 20.34 -29.50 11.44
CA VAL A 183 21.61 -30.14 11.07
C VAL A 183 22.14 -30.99 12.22
N VAL A 184 22.49 -32.24 11.94
CA VAL A 184 23.15 -33.16 12.88
C VAL A 184 24.64 -33.24 12.55
N GLY A 185 25.47 -33.43 13.58
CA GLY A 185 26.92 -33.39 13.44
C GLY A 185 27.44 -31.96 13.48
N MET A 186 27.24 -31.18 12.42
CA MET A 186 27.66 -29.76 12.33
C MET A 186 26.63 -28.82 12.95
N THR A 187 26.33 -28.96 14.25
CA THR A 187 25.24 -28.22 14.91
C THR A 187 25.50 -26.71 15.03
N GLN A 188 26.74 -26.26 14.82
CA GLN A 188 27.14 -24.85 14.92
C GLN A 188 26.47 -23.93 13.90
N VAL A 189 25.88 -24.48 12.82
CA VAL A 189 25.12 -23.70 11.83
C VAL A 189 23.65 -23.51 12.22
N ASN A 190 23.12 -24.33 13.14
CA ASN A 190 21.70 -24.27 13.50
C ASN A 190 21.36 -22.97 14.23
N GLY A 191 20.23 -22.36 13.85
CA GLY A 191 19.72 -21.12 14.45
C GLY A 191 20.45 -19.86 14.04
N LYS A 192 21.44 -19.95 13.13
CA LYS A 192 22.19 -18.79 12.62
C LYS A 192 21.63 -18.30 11.29
N ARG A 193 21.80 -17.00 11.04
CA ARG A 193 21.52 -16.36 9.75
C ARG A 193 22.78 -16.36 8.89
N PHE A 194 22.61 -16.67 7.61
CA PHE A 194 23.67 -16.65 6.61
C PHE A 194 23.18 -15.99 5.34
N THR A 195 24.09 -15.37 4.60
CA THR A 195 23.84 -14.89 3.25
C THR A 195 24.29 -15.94 2.24
N VAL A 196 23.44 -16.26 1.28
CA VAL A 196 23.71 -17.22 0.21
C VAL A 196 24.66 -16.61 -0.80
N SER A 197 25.71 -17.34 -1.18
CA SER A 197 26.67 -16.93 -2.20
C SER A 197 27.04 -18.09 -3.11
N ASN A 198 27.60 -17.80 -4.29
CA ASN A 198 28.08 -18.79 -5.27
C ASN A 198 27.10 -19.96 -5.53
N LYS A 199 25.79 -19.67 -5.58
CA LYS A 199 24.73 -20.64 -5.83
C LYS A 199 24.83 -21.24 -7.23
N THR A 200 24.83 -22.56 -7.29
CA THR A 200 24.66 -23.39 -8.49
C THR A 200 23.29 -24.09 -8.45
N THR A 201 23.06 -25.10 -9.28
CA THR A 201 21.82 -25.89 -9.24
C THR A 201 21.65 -26.69 -7.94
N THR A 202 22.74 -27.14 -7.31
CA THR A 202 22.68 -28.06 -6.15
C THR A 202 23.56 -27.64 -4.98
N THR A 203 24.32 -26.55 -5.12
CA THR A 203 25.24 -26.07 -4.08
C THR A 203 25.11 -24.57 -3.89
N PHE A 204 25.51 -24.09 -2.73
CA PHE A 204 25.75 -22.68 -2.44
C PHE A 204 26.76 -22.59 -1.29
N GLU A 205 27.33 -21.41 -1.11
CA GLU A 205 28.25 -21.08 -0.03
C GLU A 205 27.57 -20.16 0.99
N LEU A 206 28.06 -20.20 2.22
CA LEU A 206 27.57 -19.37 3.32
C LEU A 206 28.51 -18.19 3.55
N LYS A 207 27.94 -16.98 3.56
CA LYS A 207 28.55 -15.79 4.14
C LYS A 207 27.89 -15.46 5.46
N ASP A 208 28.63 -14.84 6.38
CA ASP A 208 28.04 -14.19 7.56
C ASP A 208 27.28 -12.93 7.14
N ILE A 209 26.61 -12.29 8.11
CA ILE A 209 25.80 -11.10 7.86
C ILE A 209 26.65 -9.88 7.45
N ASP A 210 27.96 -9.92 7.72
CA ASP A 210 28.93 -8.88 7.36
C ASP A 210 29.57 -9.14 5.98
N GLY A 211 29.17 -10.22 5.30
CA GLY A 211 29.60 -10.57 3.95
C GLY A 211 30.90 -11.38 3.86
N ASN A 212 31.47 -11.80 4.99
CA ASN A 212 32.66 -12.65 5.03
C ASN A 212 32.29 -14.11 4.83
N ASN A 213 33.19 -14.90 4.22
CA ASN A 213 32.96 -16.34 4.05
C ASN A 213 32.97 -17.04 5.42
N VAL A 214 32.00 -17.93 5.64
CA VAL A 214 31.93 -18.71 6.87
C VAL A 214 32.99 -19.80 6.85
N ASN A 215 33.99 -19.71 7.73
CA ASN A 215 34.97 -20.77 7.91
C ASN A 215 34.41 -21.87 8.84
N THR A 216 34.19 -23.06 8.30
CA THR A 216 33.68 -24.22 9.03
C THR A 216 34.78 -25.20 9.47
N SER A 217 36.06 -24.88 9.31
CA SER A 217 37.17 -25.80 9.63
C SER A 217 37.24 -26.21 11.09
N SER A 218 36.72 -25.38 12.00
CA SER A 218 36.61 -25.68 13.43
C SER A 218 35.25 -26.25 13.83
N TYR A 219 34.34 -26.47 12.88
CA TYR A 219 33.04 -27.05 13.16
C TYR A 219 33.13 -28.57 13.20
N THR A 220 32.19 -29.20 13.90
CA THR A 220 32.07 -30.66 13.90
C THR A 220 31.60 -31.15 12.53
N THR A 221 31.99 -32.38 12.18
CA THR A 221 31.65 -32.98 10.89
C THR A 221 30.13 -33.07 10.69
N TYR A 222 29.64 -32.62 9.53
CA TYR A 222 28.25 -32.83 9.13
C TYR A 222 27.94 -34.33 9.05
N THR A 223 26.83 -34.76 9.63
CA THR A 223 26.41 -36.18 9.52
C THR A 223 25.14 -36.34 8.70
N SER A 224 24.10 -35.55 8.97
CA SER A 224 22.79 -35.70 8.31
C SER A 224 21.86 -34.52 8.62
N GLY A 225 20.69 -34.52 7.98
CA GLY A 225 19.64 -33.54 8.23
C GLY A 225 19.98 -32.15 7.70
N GLY A 226 19.34 -31.15 8.28
CA GLY A 226 19.42 -29.77 7.84
C GLY A 226 18.26 -29.37 6.95
N VAL A 227 17.60 -28.28 7.34
CA VAL A 227 16.65 -27.53 6.53
C VAL A 227 17.09 -26.08 6.58
N PHE A 228 16.94 -25.35 5.49
CA PHE A 228 17.11 -23.91 5.49
C PHE A 228 15.80 -23.24 5.13
N ASN A 229 15.55 -22.09 5.74
CA ASN A 229 14.40 -21.24 5.44
C ASN A 229 14.91 -19.86 5.05
N ARG A 230 14.40 -19.30 3.96
CA ARG A 230 14.70 -17.91 3.58
C ARG A 230 14.05 -16.95 4.58
N VAL A 231 14.80 -15.94 5.00
CA VAL A 231 14.28 -14.83 5.79
C VAL A 231 13.42 -13.96 4.87
N TYR A 232 12.19 -13.69 5.28
CA TYR A 232 11.33 -12.78 4.55
C TYR A 232 11.91 -11.36 4.58
N THR A 233 12.04 -10.74 3.41
CA THR A 233 12.53 -9.38 3.25
C THR A 233 11.51 -8.58 2.45
N LEU A 234 11.33 -7.32 2.83
CA LEU A 234 10.47 -6.38 2.15
C LEU A 234 11.33 -5.14 1.80
N PRO A 235 11.25 -4.63 0.55
CA PRO A 235 11.89 -3.35 0.22
C PRO A 235 11.34 -2.22 1.09
N THR A 236 12.21 -1.31 1.53
CA THR A 236 11.84 -0.13 2.31
C THR A 236 12.36 1.14 1.63
N PRO A 237 11.70 2.29 1.81
CA PRO A 237 12.18 3.57 1.27
C PRO A 237 13.32 4.19 2.10
N PHE A 238 13.57 3.66 3.30
CA PHE A 238 14.61 4.16 4.21
C PHE A 238 16.00 3.72 3.75
N ASN A 239 16.95 4.66 3.73
CA ASN A 239 18.35 4.36 3.51
C ASN A 239 19.03 3.94 4.81
N THR A 240 20.22 3.36 4.70
CA THR A 240 21.02 2.98 5.88
C THR A 240 21.33 4.17 6.80
N ALA A 241 21.47 5.38 6.24
CA ALA A 241 21.75 6.60 7.00
C ALA A 241 20.55 7.04 7.88
N ASP A 242 19.34 6.61 7.55
CA ASP A 242 18.10 7.01 8.25
C ASP A 242 17.81 6.13 9.46
N LEU A 243 18.40 4.92 9.50
CA LEU A 243 18.13 3.91 10.54
C LEU A 243 18.27 4.43 11.98
N PRO A 244 19.27 5.27 12.34
CA PRO A 244 19.39 5.78 13.71
C PRO A 244 18.23 6.68 14.14
N ASN A 245 17.50 7.26 13.18
CA ASN A 245 16.44 8.23 13.41
C ASN A 245 15.03 7.63 13.28
N LEU A 246 14.90 6.40 12.80
CA LEU A 246 13.61 5.72 12.75
C LEU A 246 13.06 5.51 14.17
N LYS A 247 11.80 5.92 14.38
CA LYS A 247 11.02 5.59 15.57
C LYS A 247 9.80 4.79 15.16
N PHE A 248 9.30 3.95 16.06
CA PHE A 248 8.13 3.14 15.77
C PHE A 248 7.29 2.86 17.01
N ALA A 249 6.01 2.63 16.77
CA ALA A 249 5.05 2.13 17.76
C ALA A 249 4.32 0.96 17.14
N GLN A 250 4.21 -0.14 17.89
CA GLN A 250 3.60 -1.38 17.41
C GLN A 250 2.42 -1.77 18.28
N SER A 251 1.35 -2.21 17.62
CA SER A 251 0.23 -2.90 18.24
C SER A 251 -0.08 -4.15 17.43
N ALA A 252 0.17 -5.32 18.04
CA ALA A 252 0.03 -6.63 17.39
C ALA A 252 0.68 -6.69 16.00
N ASP A 253 -0.14 -6.79 14.95
CA ASP A 253 0.27 -6.98 13.56
C ASP A 253 0.48 -5.69 12.77
N VAL A 254 0.37 -4.53 13.43
CA VAL A 254 0.55 -3.20 12.83
C VAL A 254 1.65 -2.44 13.55
N MET A 255 2.61 -1.91 12.80
CA MET A 255 3.66 -1.03 13.29
C MET A 255 3.67 0.26 12.49
N TYR A 256 3.55 1.39 13.19
CA TYR A 256 3.73 2.72 12.63
C TYR A 256 5.20 3.11 12.76
N ILE A 257 5.81 3.59 11.68
CA ILE A 257 7.22 3.97 11.59
C ILE A 257 7.28 5.43 11.14
N CYS A 258 8.05 6.25 11.85
CA CYS A 258 8.22 7.66 11.53
C CYS A 258 9.68 8.07 11.45
N HIS A 259 9.92 9.13 10.67
CA HIS A 259 11.21 9.76 10.43
C HIS A 259 10.97 11.21 10.00
N PRO A 260 11.81 12.19 10.40
CA PRO A 260 11.61 13.60 10.04
C PRO A 260 11.47 13.88 8.53
N SER A 261 12.15 13.08 7.70
CA SER A 261 12.24 13.25 6.24
C SER A 261 11.34 12.32 5.42
N TYR A 262 10.63 11.38 6.06
CA TYR A 262 9.74 10.45 5.36
C TYR A 262 8.34 10.57 5.92
N HIS A 263 7.35 10.42 5.04
CA HIS A 263 5.98 10.26 5.48
C HIS A 263 5.85 9.06 6.45
N VAL A 264 4.81 9.06 7.29
CA VAL A 264 4.61 7.98 8.26
C VAL A 264 4.26 6.71 7.50
N HIS A 265 4.99 5.64 7.76
CA HIS A 265 4.74 4.33 7.15
C HIS A 265 4.06 3.39 8.12
N LYS A 266 3.22 2.50 7.58
CA LYS A 266 2.56 1.42 8.31
C LYS A 266 3.01 0.08 7.76
N LEU A 267 3.71 -0.68 8.61
CA LEU A 267 4.03 -2.07 8.38
C LEU A 267 2.89 -2.95 8.92
N SER A 268 2.19 -3.66 8.04
CA SER A 268 1.08 -4.55 8.39
C SER A 268 1.42 -6.00 8.06
N ARG A 269 1.13 -6.92 8.99
CA ARG A 269 1.30 -8.37 8.82
C ARG A 269 -0.05 -9.08 8.70
N THR A 270 -0.33 -9.69 7.56
CA THR A 270 -1.56 -10.52 7.37
C THR A 270 -1.26 -12.02 7.34
N GLY A 271 0.01 -12.40 7.26
CA GLY A 271 0.46 -13.79 7.25
C GLY A 271 1.93 -13.92 7.66
N HIS A 272 2.46 -15.14 7.66
CA HIS A 272 3.88 -15.35 7.95
C HIS A 272 4.79 -14.78 6.85
N THR A 273 4.31 -14.76 5.61
CA THR A 273 5.02 -14.27 4.42
C THR A 273 4.25 -13.17 3.69
N ASP A 274 3.22 -12.61 4.32
CA ASP A 274 2.37 -11.58 3.75
C ASP A 274 2.45 -10.34 4.64
N TRP A 275 3.29 -9.41 4.21
CA TRP A 275 3.55 -8.13 4.87
C TRP A 275 3.44 -7.01 3.84
N PHE A 276 2.99 -5.85 4.31
CA PHE A 276 2.83 -4.63 3.51
C PHE A 276 3.46 -3.46 4.26
N LEU A 277 4.20 -2.62 3.54
CA LEU A 277 4.73 -1.36 4.06
C LEU A 277 4.24 -0.27 3.12
N ASP A 278 3.28 0.51 3.59
CA ASP A 278 2.65 1.57 2.83
C ASP A 278 2.66 2.87 3.64
N ASP A 279 2.49 3.99 2.95
CA ASP A 279 2.21 5.27 3.59
C ASP A 279 0.89 5.22 4.38
N VAL A 280 0.83 5.89 5.53
CA VAL A 280 -0.41 6.00 6.31
C VAL A 280 -1.32 7.06 5.71
N GLU A 281 -2.44 6.66 5.13
CA GLU A 281 -3.47 7.60 4.70
C GLU A 281 -4.27 8.12 5.90
N PHE A 282 -3.87 9.28 6.43
CA PHE A 282 -4.56 9.91 7.56
C PHE A 282 -5.88 10.56 7.12
N THR A 283 -6.91 10.41 7.96
CA THR A 283 -8.18 11.14 7.83
C THR A 283 -8.02 12.52 8.47
N ALA A 284 -8.39 13.56 7.73
CA ALA A 284 -8.26 14.99 8.06
C ALA A 284 -6.84 15.51 8.31
N GLY A 285 -5.89 14.64 8.69
CA GLY A 285 -4.51 14.99 9.06
C GLY A 285 -4.44 15.99 10.22
N PRO A 286 -3.30 16.14 10.91
CA PRO A 286 -3.13 17.33 11.73
C PRO A 286 -2.88 18.52 10.82
N LEU A 287 -3.58 19.61 11.09
CA LEU A 287 -3.41 20.89 10.44
C LEU A 287 -2.50 21.79 11.29
N MET A 288 -1.89 22.78 10.65
CA MET A 288 -1.27 23.91 11.33
C MET A 288 -2.35 24.86 11.84
N ASP A 289 -1.93 25.83 12.66
CA ASP A 289 -2.79 26.92 13.10
C ASP A 289 -3.44 27.62 11.90
N HIS A 290 -4.69 28.04 12.10
CA HIS A 290 -5.44 28.77 11.09
C HIS A 290 -4.77 30.09 10.74
N ASN A 291 -4.88 30.44 9.45
CA ASN A 291 -4.43 31.71 8.97
C ASN A 291 -5.10 32.86 9.73
N ILE A 292 -4.27 33.75 10.28
CA ILE A 292 -4.69 35.00 10.92
C ILE A 292 -4.34 36.22 10.06
N GLU A 293 -3.67 36.01 8.93
CA GLU A 293 -3.25 37.06 8.00
C GLU A 293 -4.36 37.41 7.01
N LEU A 294 -4.18 38.51 6.28
CA LEU A 294 -5.13 38.94 5.23
C LEU A 294 -5.06 38.08 3.95
N THR A 295 -4.07 37.20 3.85
CA THR A 295 -3.91 36.30 2.71
C THR A 295 -5.14 35.43 2.52
N THR A 296 -5.68 35.41 1.31
CA THR A 296 -6.83 34.59 0.95
C THR A 296 -6.44 33.48 -0.01
N LEU A 297 -7.13 32.35 0.09
CA LEU A 297 -7.07 31.26 -0.89
C LEU A 297 -8.36 31.22 -1.70
N THR A 298 -8.24 30.98 -3.01
CA THR A 298 -9.36 30.83 -3.96
C THR A 298 -9.24 29.50 -4.68
N ALA A 299 -10.26 28.64 -4.57
CA ALA A 299 -10.32 27.36 -5.25
C ALA A 299 -11.14 27.45 -6.56
N SER A 300 -10.72 26.77 -7.62
CA SER A 300 -11.44 26.78 -8.90
C SER A 300 -12.72 25.93 -8.92
N ALA A 301 -12.83 24.96 -8.00
CA ALA A 301 -14.01 24.11 -7.82
C ALA A 301 -14.05 23.57 -6.38
N THR A 302 -15.23 23.15 -5.92
CA THR A 302 -15.40 22.58 -4.57
C THR A 302 -15.23 21.06 -4.50
N THR A 303 -15.15 20.38 -5.64
CA THR A 303 -14.98 18.92 -5.74
C THR A 303 -14.14 18.57 -6.98
N GLY A 304 -13.63 17.33 -7.01
CA GLY A 304 -12.88 16.79 -8.14
C GLY A 304 -11.37 16.86 -7.96
N ASN A 305 -10.67 16.34 -8.97
CA ASN A 305 -9.21 16.24 -8.99
C ASN A 305 -8.63 17.32 -9.91
N GLY A 306 -7.41 17.76 -9.64
CA GLY A 306 -6.71 18.75 -10.45
C GLY A 306 -7.29 20.16 -10.37
N ILE A 307 -7.96 20.52 -9.26
CA ILE A 307 -8.42 21.90 -9.04
C ILE A 307 -7.23 22.82 -8.80
N THR A 308 -7.35 24.09 -9.11
CA THR A 308 -6.32 25.08 -8.74
C THR A 308 -6.71 25.79 -7.45
N ILE A 309 -5.75 25.99 -6.56
CA ILE A 309 -5.88 26.86 -5.38
C ILE A 309 -4.88 28.00 -5.56
N THR A 310 -5.38 29.23 -5.55
CA THR A 310 -4.58 30.46 -5.76
C THR A 310 -4.56 31.30 -4.48
N ALA A 311 -3.36 31.65 -4.01
CA ALA A 311 -3.16 32.59 -2.92
C ALA A 311 -3.09 34.04 -3.42
N SER A 312 -3.63 34.98 -2.63
CA SER A 312 -3.56 36.41 -2.95
C SER A 312 -2.21 37.04 -2.60
N ASP A 313 -1.47 36.45 -1.66
CA ASP A 313 -0.15 36.89 -1.19
C ASP A 313 0.61 35.66 -0.63
N ILE A 314 1.91 35.79 -0.39
CA ILE A 314 2.76 34.76 0.23
C ILE A 314 2.73 34.82 1.75
N VAL A 315 2.29 35.93 2.34
CA VAL A 315 2.27 36.15 3.79
C VAL A 315 1.41 35.07 4.47
N GLY A 316 1.92 34.46 5.53
CA GLY A 316 1.29 33.34 6.25
C GLY A 316 1.53 31.96 5.63
N ILE A 317 2.12 31.87 4.42
CA ILE A 317 2.43 30.59 3.77
C ILE A 317 3.93 30.30 3.91
N ASN A 318 4.27 29.22 4.62
CA ASN A 318 5.65 28.75 4.80
C ASN A 318 6.61 29.85 5.28
N ASN A 319 6.29 30.52 6.39
CA ASN A 319 7.07 31.63 6.91
C ASN A 319 7.26 32.74 5.85
N ASP A 320 6.16 33.13 5.21
CA ASP A 320 6.07 34.18 4.18
C ASP A 320 6.84 33.89 2.88
N THR A 321 7.18 32.63 2.60
CA THR A 321 7.89 32.24 1.36
C THR A 321 6.95 31.78 0.25
N GLY A 322 5.66 31.56 0.55
CA GLY A 322 4.69 31.04 -0.39
C GLY A 322 4.79 29.52 -0.58
N PHE A 323 3.98 28.97 -1.48
CA PHE A 323 4.00 27.54 -1.78
C PHE A 323 5.35 27.10 -2.37
N GLN A 324 5.85 25.96 -1.93
CA GLN A 324 7.13 25.39 -2.34
C GLN A 324 6.91 24.05 -3.05
N SER A 325 7.86 23.63 -3.90
CA SER A 325 7.77 22.32 -4.57
C SER A 325 7.69 21.14 -3.59
N THR A 326 8.13 21.34 -2.34
CA THR A 326 8.06 20.39 -1.24
C THR A 326 6.69 20.33 -0.53
N ASP A 327 5.73 21.18 -0.93
CA ASP A 327 4.34 21.11 -0.45
C ASP A 327 3.49 20.07 -1.21
N VAL A 328 4.07 19.36 -2.18
CA VAL A 328 3.38 18.21 -2.81
C VAL A 328 3.04 17.17 -1.74
N ASN A 329 1.84 16.61 -1.82
CA ASN A 329 1.18 15.75 -0.84
C ASN A 329 0.76 16.43 0.48
N ARG A 330 0.95 17.73 0.62
CA ARG A 330 0.46 18.48 1.79
C ARG A 330 -1.04 18.76 1.69
N LEU A 331 -1.70 18.73 2.84
CA LEU A 331 -3.11 19.08 2.96
C LEU A 331 -3.32 20.60 2.92
N VAL A 332 -4.46 21.02 2.39
CA VAL A 332 -4.97 22.40 2.42
C VAL A 332 -6.42 22.34 2.86
N HIS A 333 -6.71 22.95 4.00
CA HIS A 333 -8.06 23.19 4.47
C HIS A 333 -8.52 24.58 3.99
N LEU A 334 -9.78 24.69 3.57
CA LEU A 334 -10.31 25.94 3.02
C LEU A 334 -11.80 26.15 3.36
N GLY A 335 -12.06 27.29 4.02
CA GLY A 335 -13.38 27.80 4.38
C GLY A 335 -14.00 27.16 5.62
N THR A 336 -15.20 27.63 5.98
CA THR A 336 -15.82 27.43 7.30
C THR A 336 -16.42 26.03 7.57
N GLY A 337 -15.96 24.99 6.86
CA GLY A 337 -16.44 23.62 6.99
C GLY A 337 -15.29 22.65 6.81
N LYS A 338 -15.53 21.33 6.80
CA LYS A 338 -14.45 20.31 6.73
C LYS A 338 -13.76 20.17 5.36
N GLY A 339 -13.77 21.22 4.54
CA GLY A 339 -13.21 21.22 3.20
C GLY A 339 -11.71 20.96 3.21
N LEU A 340 -11.28 19.92 2.51
CA LEU A 340 -9.88 19.49 2.51
C LEU A 340 -9.45 19.05 1.12
N ALA A 341 -8.29 19.50 0.68
CA ALA A 341 -7.65 19.09 -0.56
C ALA A 341 -6.19 18.69 -0.30
N LYS A 342 -5.62 17.86 -1.18
CA LYS A 342 -4.22 17.46 -1.15
C LYS A 342 -3.49 18.00 -2.38
N ILE A 343 -2.41 18.74 -2.16
CA ILE A 343 -1.61 19.33 -3.23
C ILE A 343 -0.96 18.21 -4.06
N THR A 344 -1.14 18.26 -5.38
CA THR A 344 -0.54 17.32 -6.34
C THR A 344 0.59 17.95 -7.15
N SER A 345 0.59 19.28 -7.32
CA SER A 345 1.72 20.02 -7.88
C SER A 345 1.71 21.48 -7.48
N VAL A 346 2.89 22.13 -7.52
CA VAL A 346 3.07 23.55 -7.22
C VAL A 346 3.57 24.24 -8.47
N ALA A 347 2.80 25.19 -9.00
CA ALA A 347 3.12 25.93 -10.22
C ALA A 347 3.94 27.20 -9.93
N SER A 348 3.67 27.84 -8.79
CA SER A 348 4.41 29.01 -8.29
C SER A 348 4.21 29.16 -6.78
N THR A 349 4.82 30.17 -6.18
CA THR A 349 4.64 30.53 -4.76
C THR A 349 3.20 30.92 -4.40
N LEU A 350 2.33 31.15 -5.39
CA LEU A 350 0.94 31.55 -5.19
C LEU A 350 -0.08 30.58 -5.81
N LEU A 351 0.36 29.53 -6.51
CA LEU A 351 -0.54 28.68 -7.29
C LEU A 351 -0.16 27.21 -7.17
N VAL A 352 -1.12 26.41 -6.71
CA VAL A 352 -1.01 24.95 -6.61
C VAL A 352 -2.17 24.26 -7.33
N THR A 353 -1.93 23.03 -7.77
CA THR A 353 -2.96 22.09 -8.18
C THR A 353 -3.19 21.09 -7.06
N ALA A 354 -4.45 20.76 -6.77
CA ALA A 354 -4.82 19.87 -5.68
C ALA A 354 -5.99 18.96 -6.06
N ASP A 355 -6.08 17.81 -5.39
CA ASP A 355 -7.22 16.91 -5.45
C ASP A 355 -8.08 17.09 -4.21
N VAL A 356 -9.38 17.28 -4.38
CA VAL A 356 -10.31 17.47 -3.26
C VAL A 356 -10.58 16.12 -2.58
N ILE A 357 -10.30 16.05 -1.28
CA ILE A 357 -10.56 14.88 -0.41
C ILE A 357 -11.96 15.00 0.20
N THR A 358 -12.26 16.16 0.78
CA THR A 358 -13.58 16.49 1.34
C THR A 358 -14.04 17.79 0.71
N ALA A 359 -15.30 17.82 0.26
CA ALA A 359 -15.84 18.92 -0.53
C ALA A 359 -15.59 20.28 0.15
N LEU A 360 -15.03 21.23 -0.59
CA LEU A 360 -14.77 22.58 -0.11
C LEU A 360 -16.10 23.35 0.06
N SER A 361 -16.16 24.25 1.04
CA SER A 361 -17.38 25.00 1.32
C SER A 361 -17.62 26.17 0.37
N THR A 362 -16.59 26.62 -0.37
CA THR A 362 -16.65 27.80 -1.23
C THR A 362 -15.59 27.77 -2.34
N THR A 363 -15.87 28.46 -3.45
CA THR A 363 -14.85 28.86 -4.45
C THR A 363 -14.50 30.34 -4.36
N SER A 364 -15.20 31.12 -3.52
CA SER A 364 -14.87 32.51 -3.26
C SER A 364 -13.58 32.62 -2.44
N ALA A 365 -12.82 33.68 -2.66
CA ALA A 365 -11.64 34.00 -1.85
C ALA A 365 -12.00 34.02 -0.36
N THR A 366 -11.23 33.28 0.46
CA THR A 366 -11.42 33.21 1.92
C THR A 366 -10.08 33.32 2.63
N ALA A 367 -10.05 34.07 3.74
CA ALA A 367 -8.91 34.10 4.66
C ALA A 367 -8.94 32.93 5.66
N ASP A 368 -10.05 32.19 5.71
CA ASP A 368 -10.19 31.00 6.52
C ASP A 368 -9.60 29.79 5.79
N TRP A 369 -8.36 29.47 6.12
CA TRP A 369 -7.62 28.33 5.60
C TRP A 369 -6.51 27.93 6.57
N SER A 370 -6.06 26.69 6.45
CA SER A 370 -4.89 26.16 7.14
C SER A 370 -4.18 25.14 6.25
N LEU A 371 -2.88 24.95 6.48
CA LEU A 371 -2.08 23.95 5.77
C LEU A 371 -1.86 22.74 6.67
N GLY A 372 -1.67 21.56 6.08
CA GLY A 372 -1.29 20.36 6.81
C GLY A 372 0.02 20.56 7.57
N ALA A 373 0.09 20.08 8.81
CA ALA A 373 1.29 20.15 9.64
C ALA A 373 2.43 19.27 9.09
N TRP A 374 2.10 18.21 8.35
CA TRP A 374 3.04 17.21 7.86
C TRP A 374 3.26 17.33 6.36
N SER A 375 4.51 17.57 5.96
CA SER A 375 4.92 17.65 4.56
C SER A 375 6.44 17.57 4.44
N VAL A 376 6.95 17.51 3.22
CA VAL A 376 8.40 17.65 3.00
C VAL A 376 8.88 19.06 3.40
N THR A 377 8.03 20.10 3.25
CA THR A 377 8.35 21.49 3.65
C THR A 377 8.46 21.65 5.17
N THR A 378 7.50 21.12 5.92
CA THR A 378 7.39 21.30 7.38
C THR A 378 8.01 20.18 8.20
N GLY A 379 8.46 19.12 7.51
CA GLY A 379 8.90 17.87 8.10
C GLY A 379 7.73 16.96 8.49
N TYR A 380 8.06 15.69 8.68
CA TYR A 380 7.16 14.67 9.21
C TYR A 380 7.47 14.42 10.70
N PRO A 381 6.56 13.75 11.44
CA PRO A 381 6.82 13.40 12.82
C PRO A 381 8.11 12.59 13.00
N SER A 382 8.83 12.90 14.06
CA SER A 382 10.06 12.20 14.44
C SER A 382 9.85 11.16 15.53
N CYS A 383 8.72 11.20 16.23
CA CYS A 383 8.38 10.29 17.32
C CYS A 383 6.95 9.77 17.19
N VAL A 384 6.71 8.57 17.72
CA VAL A 384 5.38 7.95 17.76
C VAL A 384 5.23 7.07 19.02
N SER A 385 4.04 7.06 19.63
CA SER A 385 3.65 6.14 20.72
C SER A 385 2.13 5.93 20.73
N PHE A 386 1.68 4.79 21.25
CA PHE A 386 0.28 4.65 21.67
C PHE A 386 0.11 5.18 23.09
N TYR A 387 -0.99 5.89 23.36
CA TYR A 387 -1.35 6.34 24.70
C TYR A 387 -2.87 6.54 24.79
N GLU A 388 -3.52 5.95 25.80
CA GLU A 388 -4.96 6.12 26.08
C GLU A 388 -5.88 5.95 24.85
N GLN A 389 -5.71 4.86 24.08
CA GLN A 389 -6.44 4.60 22.82
C GLN A 389 -6.25 5.68 21.75
N ARG A 390 -5.16 6.44 21.79
CA ARG A 390 -4.75 7.37 20.74
C ARG A 390 -3.38 6.99 20.21
N LEU A 391 -3.17 7.23 18.93
CA LEU A 391 -1.85 7.21 18.33
C LEU A 391 -1.30 8.63 18.39
N VAL A 392 -0.14 8.77 19.02
CA VAL A 392 0.47 10.08 19.30
C VAL A 392 1.72 10.20 18.47
N PHE A 393 1.76 11.20 17.60
CA PHE A 393 2.94 11.61 16.85
C PHE A 393 3.51 12.89 17.44
N ALA A 394 4.80 13.14 17.26
CA ALA A 394 5.40 14.38 17.74
C ALA A 394 6.62 14.84 16.94
N GLY A 395 6.88 16.14 17.03
CA GLY A 395 8.12 16.80 16.62
C GLY A 395 8.37 16.73 15.12
N THR A 396 7.69 17.58 14.36
CA THR A 396 8.11 17.89 12.97
C THR A 396 9.29 18.87 12.98
N THR A 397 9.87 19.18 11.83
CA THR A 397 10.97 20.15 11.74
C THR A 397 10.50 21.56 12.13
N GLU A 398 9.32 21.98 11.68
CA GLU A 398 8.76 23.32 11.96
C GLU A 398 7.98 23.38 13.29
N GLN A 399 7.47 22.25 13.78
CA GLN A 399 6.76 22.15 15.05
C GLN A 399 7.46 21.14 15.99
N PRO A 400 8.71 21.41 16.41
CA PRO A 400 9.55 20.44 17.12
C PRO A 400 9.09 20.12 18.54
N GLN A 401 8.19 20.93 19.11
CA GLN A 401 7.61 20.77 20.46
C GLN A 401 6.14 20.37 20.46
N THR A 402 5.61 20.02 19.29
CA THR A 402 4.18 19.74 19.13
C THR A 402 3.92 18.24 19.15
N LEU A 403 2.87 17.86 19.87
CA LEU A 403 2.28 16.53 19.89
C LEU A 403 0.96 16.57 19.12
N PHE A 404 0.72 15.52 18.35
CA PHE A 404 -0.49 15.30 17.56
C PHE A 404 -1.10 13.98 18.01
N PHE A 405 -2.25 14.03 18.66
CA PHE A 405 -3.01 12.88 19.12
C PHE A 405 -4.13 12.60 18.13
N SER A 406 -4.23 11.36 17.64
CA SER A 406 -5.39 10.92 16.88
C SER A 406 -6.67 11.01 17.71
N LYS A 407 -7.84 10.89 17.08
CA LYS A 407 -9.10 10.58 17.76
C LYS A 407 -8.96 9.32 18.61
N SER A 408 -9.74 9.26 19.69
CA SER A 408 -9.75 8.09 20.58
C SER A 408 -10.39 6.89 19.88
N GLY A 409 -9.70 5.74 19.87
CA GLY A 409 -10.16 4.52 19.20
C GLY A 409 -10.05 4.52 17.67
N ASP A 410 -9.66 5.65 17.06
CA ASP A 410 -9.48 5.81 15.61
C ASP A 410 -8.09 6.40 15.32
N TYR A 411 -7.09 5.51 15.26
CA TYR A 411 -5.66 5.85 15.27
C TYR A 411 -5.16 6.65 14.06
N GLU A 412 -5.87 6.58 12.94
CA GLU A 412 -5.45 7.22 11.68
C GLU A 412 -6.27 8.49 11.40
N ASN A 413 -7.10 8.91 12.34
CA ASN A 413 -7.98 10.06 12.21
C ASN A 413 -7.52 11.21 13.11
N PHE A 414 -7.19 12.34 12.49
CA PHE A 414 -6.69 13.54 13.15
C PHE A 414 -7.68 14.70 13.02
N ASP A 415 -8.96 14.42 12.72
CA ASP A 415 -10.02 15.42 12.71
C ASP A 415 -10.23 16.00 14.12
N GLU A 416 -9.81 17.25 14.30
CA GLU A 416 -10.09 18.03 15.52
C GLU A 416 -11.54 18.55 15.53
N ASN A 417 -12.31 18.20 14.50
CA ASN A 417 -13.71 18.55 14.33
C ASN A 417 -13.93 20.07 14.34
N TYR A 418 -12.98 20.78 13.75
CA TYR A 418 -13.02 22.22 13.57
C TYR A 418 -14.32 22.66 12.87
N HIS A 419 -14.92 23.75 13.35
CA HIS A 419 -16.28 24.22 13.02
C HIS A 419 -17.44 23.24 13.29
N GLY A 420 -17.16 22.07 13.86
CA GLY A 420 -18.14 21.11 14.34
C GLY A 420 -18.45 21.29 15.83
N THR A 421 -19.18 20.33 16.37
CA THR A 421 -19.40 20.22 17.82
C THR A 421 -18.23 19.46 18.42
N VAL A 422 -17.40 20.13 19.23
CA VAL A 422 -16.30 19.50 19.95
C VAL A 422 -16.81 18.32 20.77
N ALA A 423 -16.24 17.15 20.49
CA ALA A 423 -16.48 15.88 21.17
C ALA A 423 -15.27 15.50 22.02
N ASP A 424 -15.50 14.65 23.02
CA ASP A 424 -14.48 14.15 23.93
C ASP A 424 -13.45 13.21 23.25
N ASP A 425 -13.83 12.65 22.10
CA ASP A 425 -13.01 11.76 21.30
C ASP A 425 -12.24 12.45 20.15
N ASP A 426 -12.41 13.76 19.97
CA ASP A 426 -11.74 14.54 18.91
C ASP A 426 -10.21 14.53 19.05
N SER A 427 -9.51 14.75 17.94
CA SER A 427 -8.05 14.80 17.90
C SER A 427 -7.51 15.97 18.74
N ILE A 428 -6.26 15.88 19.19
CA ILE A 428 -5.65 16.92 20.05
C ILE A 428 -4.30 17.29 19.46
N THR A 429 -4.09 18.58 19.19
CA THR A 429 -2.77 19.13 18.87
C THR A 429 -2.32 20.01 20.04
N TYR A 430 -1.13 19.73 20.57
CA TYR A 430 -0.61 20.45 21.74
C TYR A 430 0.87 20.77 21.59
N THR A 431 1.22 22.05 21.72
CA THR A 431 2.61 22.53 21.69
C THR A 431 3.08 22.80 23.12
N ILE A 432 4.20 22.18 23.51
CA ILE A 432 4.77 22.36 24.85
C ILE A 432 5.26 23.80 25.01
N ALA A 433 4.72 24.52 26.00
CA ALA A 433 5.22 25.83 26.40
C ALA A 433 6.51 25.67 27.23
N SER A 434 7.61 26.25 26.76
CA SER A 434 8.88 26.27 27.50
C SER A 434 9.73 27.47 27.09
N ASN A 435 10.68 27.86 27.95
CA ASN A 435 11.54 29.03 27.72
C ASN A 435 12.55 28.86 26.57
N GLN A 436 12.72 27.64 26.05
CA GLN A 436 13.62 27.32 24.95
C GLN A 436 12.95 26.29 24.04
N VAL A 437 13.18 26.42 22.73
CA VAL A 437 12.68 25.43 21.77
C VAL A 437 13.50 24.14 21.92
N ASN A 438 12.91 23.15 22.60
CA ASN A 438 13.50 21.84 22.86
C ASN A 438 12.81 20.77 22.04
N ALA A 439 13.40 20.37 20.91
CA ALA A 439 12.84 19.33 20.05
C ALA A 439 12.60 18.02 20.79
N ILE A 440 11.42 17.42 20.56
CA ILE A 440 11.03 16.10 21.08
C ILE A 440 11.90 15.02 20.42
N ARG A 441 12.38 14.07 21.24
CA ARG A 441 13.31 13.00 20.83
C ARG A 441 12.77 11.59 21.09
N PHE A 442 11.87 11.44 22.05
CA PHE A 442 11.15 10.20 22.27
C PHE A 442 9.82 10.44 22.98
N LEU A 443 8.90 9.51 22.78
CA LEU A 443 7.67 9.36 23.53
C LEU A 443 7.71 8.00 24.23
N SER A 444 7.29 7.94 25.48
CA SER A 444 7.19 6.68 26.22
C SER A 444 5.92 6.66 27.04
N ALA A 445 4.96 5.81 26.64
CA ALA A 445 3.75 5.58 27.41
C ALA A 445 4.04 4.60 28.56
N THR A 446 3.81 5.06 29.78
CA THR A 446 3.85 4.23 30.99
C THR A 446 2.53 4.38 31.75
N ARG A 447 2.55 4.89 32.98
CA ARG A 447 1.33 5.35 33.68
C ARG A 447 0.86 6.70 33.15
N THR A 448 1.80 7.53 32.72
CA THR A 448 1.58 8.79 32.00
C THR A 448 2.38 8.74 30.71
N LEU A 449 2.09 9.63 29.77
CA LEU A 449 2.92 9.81 28.59
C LEU A 449 4.13 10.67 28.96
N ILE A 450 5.33 10.10 28.89
CA ILE A 450 6.58 10.82 29.08
C ILE A 450 7.08 11.32 27.73
N VAL A 451 7.42 12.60 27.67
CA VAL A 451 7.93 13.29 26.49
C VAL A 451 9.37 13.73 26.78
N GLY A 452 10.33 13.08 26.13
CA GLY A 452 11.74 13.44 26.24
C GLY A 452 12.13 14.43 25.15
N THR A 453 12.73 15.55 25.53
CA THR A 453 13.24 16.57 24.61
C THR A 453 14.76 16.70 24.72
N VAL A 454 15.38 17.51 23.86
CA VAL A 454 16.82 17.81 23.97
C VAL A 454 17.22 18.51 25.29
N GLY A 455 16.29 19.22 25.94
CA GLY A 455 16.58 20.07 27.10
C GLY A 455 15.94 19.64 28.41
N GLY A 456 15.08 18.61 28.39
CA GLY A 456 14.36 18.14 29.58
C GLY A 456 13.25 17.14 29.28
N GLU A 457 12.60 16.68 30.33
CA GLU A 457 11.51 15.71 30.28
C GLU A 457 10.19 16.36 30.73
N PHE A 458 9.09 16.03 30.06
CA PHE A 458 7.74 16.47 30.38
C PHE A 458 6.83 15.26 30.58
N SER A 459 5.84 15.38 31.46
CA SER A 459 4.76 14.40 31.61
C SER A 459 3.45 15.00 31.11
N VAL A 460 2.69 14.23 30.33
CA VAL A 460 1.34 14.60 29.90
C VAL A 460 0.31 13.93 30.80
N SER A 461 -0.65 14.71 31.29
CA SER A 461 -1.80 14.27 32.08
C SER A 461 -3.02 15.12 31.74
N GLY A 462 -4.23 14.56 31.84
CA GLY A 462 -5.45 15.35 31.78
C GLY A 462 -5.64 16.15 33.08
N GLY A 463 -6.04 17.42 32.96
CA GLY A 463 -6.36 18.26 34.12
C GLY A 463 -7.75 17.97 34.69
N GLY A 464 -7.88 17.97 36.01
CA GLY A 464 -9.17 18.01 36.70
C GLY A 464 -9.70 19.44 36.83
N THR A 465 -10.98 19.63 37.19
CA THR A 465 -11.57 20.96 37.45
C THR A 465 -10.90 21.74 38.60
N ASP A 466 -9.99 21.09 39.34
CA ASP A 466 -9.28 21.65 40.49
C ASP A 466 -7.76 21.84 40.23
N ASP A 467 -7.26 21.58 39.01
CA ASP A 467 -5.88 21.92 38.65
C ASP A 467 -5.83 23.37 38.10
N PRO A 468 -4.91 24.22 38.60
CA PRO A 468 -4.90 25.67 38.34
C PRO A 468 -4.61 26.08 36.90
#